data_AF-A0A521S1E2-F1
#
_entry.id   AF-A0A521S1E2-F1
#
_cell.length_a   1.000
_cell.length_b   1.000
_cell.length_c   1.000
_cell.angle_alpha   90.00
_cell.angle_beta   90.00
_cell.angle_gamma   90.00
#
_symmetry.space_group_name_H-M   'P 1'
#
loop_
_entity.id
_entity.type
_entity.pdbx_description
1 polymer ?
#
loop_
_entity_poly.entity_id
_entity_poly.type
_entity_poly.pdbx_seq_one_letter_code
_entity_poly.pdbx_strand_id
1 'polypeptide(L)'
;MSKRAQQFLTGSGLILLAVGFGRISILFRSRAEDPFFAPHLLVTLLSVWIATSILRVGLRKKEITPRAALALIRSGSILLMIWSYRLYLVLKTVRSPIDLKAHFYLAFLYMVMGTMVMLFGLRTSRALRKKAAQAVAPSPVSLTGALSEDPAEK
;
A
#
# COMPACT_ATOMS: atom_id res chain seq x y z
N MET A 1 -2.24 -12.75 10.68
CA MET A 1 -2.63 -11.34 10.40
C MET A 1 -3.83 -10.99 11.26
N SER A 2 -3.93 -9.77 11.81
CA SER A 2 -5.11 -9.40 12.61
C SER A 2 -6.35 -9.25 11.72
N LYS A 3 -7.54 -9.62 12.23
CA LYS A 3 -8.82 -9.44 11.52
C LYS A 3 -9.03 -8.00 11.04
N ARG A 4 -8.65 -7.01 11.86
CA ARG A 4 -8.74 -5.58 11.53
C ARG A 4 -7.85 -5.20 10.33
N ALA A 5 -6.61 -5.69 10.29
CA ALA A 5 -5.71 -5.44 9.16
C ALA A 5 -6.22 -6.08 7.86
N GLN A 6 -6.80 -7.28 7.99
CA GLN A 6 -7.44 -7.96 6.88
C GLN A 6 -8.63 -7.19 6.33
N GLN A 7 -9.56 -6.80 7.20
CA GLN A 7 -10.73 -6.00 6.84
C GLN A 7 -10.32 -4.66 6.20
N PHE A 8 -9.30 -4.00 6.75
CA PHE A 8 -8.77 -2.76 6.18
C PHE A 8 -8.24 -2.95 4.75
N LEU A 9 -7.39 -3.96 4.51
CA LEU A 9 -6.83 -4.23 3.18
C LEU A 9 -7.91 -4.69 2.19
N THR A 10 -8.80 -5.59 2.61
CA THR A 10 -9.89 -6.08 1.78
C THR A 10 -10.86 -4.95 1.43
N GLY A 11 -11.31 -4.17 2.43
CA GLY A 11 -12.19 -3.03 2.22
C GLY A 11 -11.55 -1.97 1.32
N SER A 12 -10.27 -1.66 1.56
CA SER A 12 -9.54 -0.71 0.71
C SER A 12 -9.43 -1.18 -0.74
N GLY A 13 -9.10 -2.45 -0.95
CA GLY A 13 -9.02 -3.05 -2.28
C GLY A 13 -10.38 -3.05 -3.00
N LEU A 14 -11.47 -3.38 -2.29
CA LEU A 14 -12.82 -3.40 -2.85
C LEU A 14 -13.31 -2.00 -3.23
N ILE A 15 -13.11 -1.00 -2.37
CA ILE A 15 -13.48 0.39 -2.66
C ILE A 15 -12.73 0.88 -3.91
N LEU A 16 -11.41 0.69 -3.96
CA LEU A 16 -10.59 1.11 -5.11
C LEU A 16 -10.97 0.37 -6.40
N LEU A 17 -11.35 -0.91 -6.31
CA LEU A 17 -11.86 -1.69 -7.44
C LEU A 17 -13.19 -1.15 -7.95
N ALA A 18 -14.17 -0.94 -7.06
CA ALA A 18 -15.49 -0.44 -7.43
C ALA A 18 -15.39 0.91 -8.15
N VAL A 19 -14.59 1.82 -7.59
CA VAL A 19 -14.31 3.13 -8.20
C VAL A 19 -13.57 2.99 -9.53
N GLY A 20 -12.59 2.08 -9.61
CA GLY A 20 -11.85 1.82 -10.84
C GLY A 20 -12.74 1.29 -11.97
N PHE A 21 -13.60 0.31 -11.68
CA PHE A 21 -14.55 -0.23 -12.66
C PHE A 21 -15.60 0.81 -13.08
N GLY A 22 -16.15 1.59 -12.15
CA GLY A 22 -17.05 2.69 -12.49
C GLY A 22 -16.41 3.69 -13.45
N ARG A 23 -15.12 4.01 -13.23
CA ARG A 23 -14.36 4.87 -14.12
C ARG A 23 -14.12 4.25 -15.49
N ILE A 24 -13.85 2.95 -15.59
CA ILE A 24 -13.77 2.23 -16.87
C ILE A 24 -15.08 2.38 -17.63
N SER A 25 -16.22 2.13 -16.97
CA SER A 25 -17.54 2.26 -17.60
C SER A 25 -17.80 3.66 -18.15
N ILE A 26 -17.43 4.71 -17.42
CA ILE A 26 -17.57 6.10 -17.87
C ILE A 26 -16.65 6.38 -19.06
N LEU A 27 -15.38 5.97 -18.98
CA LEU A 27 -14.41 6.19 -20.07
C LEU A 27 -14.84 5.53 -21.38
N PHE A 28 -15.38 4.31 -21.32
CA PHE A 28 -15.88 3.64 -22.52
C PHE A 28 -17.13 4.31 -23.10
N ARG A 29 -17.99 4.90 -22.26
CA ARG A 29 -19.14 5.69 -22.75
C ARG A 29 -18.71 6.98 -23.44
N SER A 30 -17.65 7.63 -22.95
CA SER A 30 -17.13 8.89 -23.50
C SER A 30 -15.97 8.71 -24.48
N ARG A 31 -15.74 7.50 -25.01
CA ARG A 31 -14.55 7.17 -25.82
C ARG A 31 -14.39 8.05 -27.06
N ALA A 32 -15.48 8.40 -27.72
CA ALA A 32 -15.46 9.21 -28.94
C ALA A 32 -15.21 10.71 -28.66
N GLU A 33 -15.49 11.15 -27.44
CA GLU A 33 -15.44 12.56 -27.01
C GLU A 33 -14.14 12.90 -26.25
N ASP A 34 -13.39 11.89 -25.80
CA ASP A 34 -12.19 12.06 -25.00
C ASP A 34 -10.91 11.91 -25.85
N PRO A 35 -10.26 13.02 -26.27
CA PRO A 35 -9.01 12.97 -27.01
C PRO A 35 -7.85 12.36 -26.20
N PHE A 36 -7.99 12.26 -24.88
CA PHE A 36 -7.03 11.64 -23.97
C PHE A 36 -7.51 10.29 -23.41
N PHE A 37 -8.42 9.61 -24.12
CA PHE A 37 -8.97 8.32 -23.73
C PHE A 37 -7.89 7.30 -23.37
N ALA A 38 -6.85 7.13 -24.21
CA ALA A 38 -5.80 6.14 -23.99
C ALA A 38 -4.98 6.41 -22.71
N PRO A 39 -4.45 7.64 -22.46
CA PRO A 39 -3.84 7.99 -21.18
C PRO A 39 -4.78 7.79 -19.97
N HIS A 40 -6.06 8.16 -20.09
CA HIS A 40 -7.02 7.99 -19.01
C HIS A 40 -7.32 6.52 -18.70
N LEU A 41 -7.43 5.68 -19.74
CA LEU A 41 -7.62 4.25 -19.61
C LEU A 41 -6.40 3.61 -18.95
N LEU A 42 -5.19 3.96 -19.37
CA LEU A 42 -3.94 3.45 -18.78
C LEU A 42 -3.87 3.72 -17.27
N VAL A 43 -4.13 4.97 -16.85
CA VAL A 43 -4.14 5.35 -15.42
C VAL A 43 -5.20 4.57 -14.65
N THR A 44 -6.36 4.34 -15.28
CA THR A 44 -7.47 3.61 -14.66
C THR A 44 -7.14 2.13 -14.50
N LEU A 45 -6.60 1.49 -15.54
CA LEU A 45 -6.14 0.10 -15.50
C LEU A 45 -5.03 -0.09 -14.48
N LEU A 46 -4.09 0.85 -14.38
CA LEU A 46 -3.02 0.82 -13.38
C LEU A 46 -3.59 0.93 -11.96
N SER A 47 -4.61 1.78 -11.76
CA SER A 47 -5.30 1.90 -10.46
C SER A 47 -6.06 0.62 -10.10
N VAL A 48 -6.71 -0.03 -11.07
CA VAL A 48 -7.37 -1.33 -10.89
C VAL A 48 -6.35 -2.43 -10.56
N TRP A 49 -5.21 -2.47 -11.27
CA TRP A 49 -4.15 -3.41 -10.97
C TRP A 49 -3.58 -3.23 -9.56
N ILE A 50 -3.37 -1.98 -9.12
CA ILE A 50 -3.00 -1.66 -7.73
C ILE A 50 -4.06 -2.18 -6.75
N ALA A 51 -5.34 -1.92 -7.02
CA ALA A 51 -6.45 -2.36 -6.17
C ALA A 51 -6.51 -3.89 -6.05
N THR A 52 -6.33 -4.62 -7.15
CA THR A 52 -6.25 -6.10 -7.13
C THR A 52 -5.03 -6.60 -6.34
N SER A 53 -3.89 -5.91 -6.42
CA SER A 53 -2.69 -6.25 -5.65
C SER A 53 -2.94 -6.10 -4.15
N ILE A 54 -3.57 -5.00 -3.72
CA ILE A 54 -3.96 -4.75 -2.32
C ILE A 54 -4.96 -5.82 -1.85
N LEU A 55 -5.99 -6.08 -2.65
CA LEU A 55 -7.01 -7.09 -2.33
C LEU A 55 -6.40 -8.49 -2.22
N ARG A 56 -5.46 -8.85 -3.10
CA ARG A 56 -4.74 -10.13 -3.02
C ARG A 56 -3.98 -10.28 -1.72
N VAL A 57 -3.40 -9.21 -1.18
CA VAL A 57 -2.76 -9.23 0.15
C VAL A 57 -3.81 -9.34 1.25
N GLY A 58 -4.91 -8.58 1.15
CA GLY A 58 -6.01 -8.62 2.12
C GLY A 58 -6.75 -9.96 2.19
N LEU A 59 -6.89 -10.69 1.08
CA LEU A 59 -7.56 -12.00 1.07
C LEU A 59 -6.70 -13.14 1.65
N ARG A 60 -5.40 -12.92 1.86
CA ARG A 60 -4.52 -13.94 2.45
C ARG A 60 -4.77 -14.02 3.96
N LYS A 61 -5.18 -15.21 4.42
CA LYS A 61 -5.31 -15.52 5.86
C LYS A 61 -3.96 -15.70 6.58
N LYS A 62 -2.89 -15.96 5.82
CA LYS A 62 -1.52 -16.16 6.33
C LYS A 62 -0.88 -14.86 6.80
N GLU A 63 0.21 -14.96 7.55
CA GLU A 63 1.00 -13.77 7.94
C GLU A 63 1.53 -13.00 6.73
N ILE A 64 1.67 -11.68 6.87
CA ILE A 64 2.17 -10.82 5.81
C ILE A 64 3.67 -11.08 5.66
N THR A 65 4.08 -11.51 4.47
CA THR A 65 5.49 -11.71 4.14
C THR A 65 6.21 -10.38 3.85
N PRO A 66 7.54 -10.30 3.98
CA PRO A 66 8.30 -9.09 3.62
C PRO A 66 8.03 -8.62 2.18
N ARG A 67 7.88 -9.58 1.25
CA ARG A 67 7.52 -9.29 -0.15
C ARG A 67 6.14 -8.65 -0.28
N ALA A 68 5.16 -9.11 0.50
CA ALA A 68 3.81 -8.53 0.51
C ALA A 68 3.80 -7.11 1.12
N ALA A 69 4.57 -6.89 2.20
CA ALA A 69 4.74 -5.55 2.77
C ALA A 69 5.39 -4.58 1.77
N LEU A 70 6.42 -5.01 1.05
CA LEU A 70 7.05 -4.20 -0.01
C LEU A 70 6.08 -3.93 -1.17
N ALA A 71 5.27 -4.92 -1.56
CA ALA A 71 4.25 -4.75 -2.59
C ALA A 71 3.21 -3.69 -2.18
N LEU A 72 2.79 -3.65 -0.91
CA LEU A 72 1.89 -2.62 -0.38
C LEU A 72 2.52 -1.22 -0.40
N ILE A 73 3.80 -1.11 0.02
CA ILE A 73 4.54 0.16 -0.05
C ILE A 73 4.58 0.65 -1.49
N ARG A 74 5.04 -0.19 -2.42
CA ARG A 74 5.15 0.15 -3.85
C ARG A 74 3.79 0.55 -4.43
N SER A 75 2.75 -0.23 -4.16
CA SER A 75 1.41 0.01 -4.68
C SER A 75 0.83 1.31 -4.15
N GLY A 76 0.98 1.58 -2.85
CA GLY A 76 0.56 2.84 -2.24
C GLY A 76 1.34 4.05 -2.78
N SER A 77 2.67 3.95 -2.90
CA SER A 77 3.51 5.04 -3.44
C SER A 77 3.19 5.37 -4.90
N ILE A 78 3.01 4.36 -5.76
CA ILE A 78 2.64 4.58 -7.17
C ILE A 78 1.27 5.26 -7.26
N LEU A 79 0.29 4.80 -6.49
CA LEU A 79 -1.04 5.39 -6.46
C LEU A 79 -0.97 6.86 -6.04
N LEU A 80 -0.20 7.14 -4.98
CA LEU A 80 -0.01 8.48 -4.44
C LEU A 80 0.67 9.38 -5.47
N MET A 81 1.70 8.92 -6.16
CA MET A 81 2.41 9.69 -7.20
C MET A 81 1.46 10.09 -8.34
N ILE A 82 0.73 9.14 -8.91
CA ILE A 82 -0.15 9.37 -10.06
C ILE A 82 -1.29 10.33 -9.70
N TRP A 83 -1.92 10.08 -8.56
CA TRP A 83 -3.10 10.85 -8.16
C TRP A 83 -2.75 12.21 -7.53
N SER A 84 -1.56 12.35 -6.91
CA SER A 84 -1.04 13.67 -6.51
C SER A 84 -0.74 14.55 -7.71
N TYR A 85 -0.13 13.99 -8.75
CA TYR A 85 0.10 14.72 -10.00
C TYR A 85 -1.23 15.17 -10.64
N ARG A 86 -2.22 14.28 -10.66
CA ARG A 86 -3.56 14.61 -11.18
C ARG A 86 -4.26 15.67 -10.33
N LEU A 87 -4.15 15.59 -9.01
CA LEU A 87 -4.68 16.59 -8.10
C LEU A 87 -4.01 17.95 -8.33
N TYR A 88 -2.69 17.97 -8.49
CA TYR A 88 -1.93 19.19 -8.84
C TYR A 88 -2.43 19.80 -10.15
N LEU A 89 -2.66 19.00 -11.20
CA LEU A 89 -3.23 19.50 -12.45
C LEU A 89 -4.62 20.10 -12.26
N VAL A 90 -5.48 19.46 -11.46
CA VAL A 90 -6.82 19.98 -11.14
C VAL A 90 -6.71 21.30 -10.37
N LEU A 91 -5.86 21.36 -9.35
CA LEU A 91 -5.64 22.57 -8.55
C LEU A 91 -5.06 23.71 -9.39
N LYS A 92 -4.20 23.41 -10.36
CA LYS A 92 -3.63 24.42 -11.27
C LYS A 92 -4.67 24.96 -12.27
N THR A 93 -5.68 24.16 -12.62
CA THR A 93 -6.66 24.49 -13.67
C THR A 93 -7.97 25.04 -13.12
N VAL A 94 -8.34 24.71 -11.88
CA VAL A 94 -9.57 25.20 -11.24
C VAL A 94 -9.28 26.49 -10.50
N ARG A 95 -9.86 27.61 -10.98
CA ARG A 95 -9.70 28.95 -10.38
C ARG A 95 -10.73 29.27 -9.28
N SER A 96 -11.78 28.46 -9.10
CA SER A 96 -12.83 28.68 -8.10
C SER A 96 -13.21 27.38 -7.39
N PRO A 97 -13.36 27.38 -6.04
CA PRO A 97 -13.78 26.21 -5.28
C PRO A 97 -15.23 25.76 -5.58
N ILE A 98 -16.03 26.59 -6.24
CA ILE A 98 -17.39 26.23 -6.70
C ILE A 98 -17.34 25.33 -7.95
N ASP A 99 -16.27 25.41 -8.74
CA ASP A 99 -16.03 24.60 -9.95
C ASP A 99 -15.26 23.30 -9.67
N LEU A 100 -15.27 22.82 -8.42
CA LEU A 100 -14.53 21.65 -8.01
C LEU A 100 -15.11 20.38 -8.65
N LYS A 101 -14.54 20.00 -9.79
CA LYS A 101 -14.98 18.85 -10.60
C LYS A 101 -14.85 17.54 -9.80
N ALA A 102 -15.68 16.56 -10.10
CA ALA A 102 -15.63 15.18 -9.55
C ALA A 102 -14.21 14.55 -9.56
N HIS A 103 -13.36 15.00 -10.49
CA HIS A 103 -11.94 14.67 -10.59
C HIS A 103 -11.11 15.02 -9.34
N PHE A 104 -11.44 16.10 -8.62
CA PHE A 104 -10.80 16.50 -7.37
C PHE A 104 -11.06 15.48 -6.27
N TYR A 105 -12.33 15.21 -5.98
CA TYR A 105 -12.74 14.26 -4.94
C TYR A 105 -12.20 12.85 -5.23
N LEU A 106 -12.21 12.45 -6.50
CA LEU A 106 -11.63 11.19 -6.93
C LEU A 106 -10.12 11.14 -6.66
N ALA A 107 -9.38 12.17 -7.04
CA ALA A 107 -7.94 12.23 -6.82
C ALA A 107 -7.60 12.22 -5.32
N PHE A 108 -8.36 12.97 -4.52
CA PHE A 108 -8.21 12.99 -3.08
C PHE A 108 -8.47 11.62 -2.45
N LEU A 109 -9.55 10.93 -2.86
CA LEU A 109 -9.86 9.57 -2.39
C LEU A 109 -8.69 8.60 -2.67
N TYR A 110 -8.19 8.58 -3.91
CA TYR A 110 -7.08 7.72 -4.28
C TYR A 110 -5.78 8.07 -3.53
N MET A 111 -5.51 9.34 -3.26
CA MET A 111 -4.38 9.77 -2.45
C MET A 111 -4.49 9.30 -1.00
N VAL A 112 -5.63 9.51 -0.35
CA VAL A 112 -5.86 9.09 1.04
C VAL A 112 -5.71 7.58 1.16
N MET A 113 -6.35 6.82 0.28
CA MET A 113 -6.25 5.36 0.28
C MET A 113 -4.83 4.87 -0.02
N GLY A 114 -4.15 5.49 -1.00
CA GLY A 114 -2.75 5.19 -1.32
C GLY A 114 -1.81 5.43 -0.14
N THR A 115 -2.01 6.55 0.57
CA THR A 115 -1.25 6.91 1.77
C THR A 115 -1.46 5.88 2.88
N MET A 116 -2.71 5.54 3.18
CA MET A 116 -3.05 4.58 4.23
C MET A 116 -2.47 3.19 3.95
N VAL A 117 -2.54 2.72 2.70
CA VAL A 117 -1.95 1.45 2.27
C VAL A 117 -0.42 1.47 2.36
N MET A 118 0.21 2.57 1.94
CA MET A 118 1.66 2.74 2.03
C MET A 118 2.14 2.73 3.49
N LEU A 119 1.50 3.52 4.35
CA LEU A 119 1.83 3.59 5.78
C LEU A 119 1.63 2.24 6.47
N PHE A 120 0.56 1.52 6.11
CA PHE A 120 0.34 0.16 6.60
C PHE A 120 1.46 -0.79 6.15
N GLY A 121 1.88 -0.71 4.88
CA GLY A 121 3.03 -1.46 4.36
C GLY A 121 4.34 -1.14 5.08
N LEU A 122 4.63 0.14 5.32
CA LEU A 122 5.80 0.62 6.06
C LEU A 122 5.81 0.12 7.50
N ARG A 123 4.67 0.26 8.21
CA ARG A 123 4.53 -0.22 9.59
C ARG A 123 4.74 -1.73 9.68
N THR A 124 4.17 -2.47 8.74
CA THR A 124 4.33 -3.94 8.67
C THR A 124 5.77 -4.33 8.37
N SER A 125 6.42 -3.65 7.41
CA SER A 125 7.83 -3.89 7.08
C SER A 125 8.75 -3.65 8.27
N ARG A 126 8.55 -2.54 9.00
CA ARG A 126 9.31 -2.23 10.23
C ARG A 126 9.09 -3.29 11.31
N ALA A 127 7.86 -3.75 11.51
CA ALA A 127 7.56 -4.80 12.49
C ALA A 127 8.24 -6.14 12.13
N LEU A 128 8.24 -6.52 10.84
CA LEU A 128 8.91 -7.73 10.36
C LEU A 128 10.43 -7.64 10.53
N ARG A 129 11.04 -6.49 10.23
CA ARG A 129 12.48 -6.26 10.45
C ARG A 129 12.86 -6.36 11.93
N LYS A 130 12.05 -5.78 12.83
CA LYS A 130 12.27 -5.91 14.29
C LYS A 130 12.19 -7.37 14.75
N LYS A 131 11.18 -8.12 14.29
CA LYS A 131 11.07 -9.56 14.60
C LYS A 131 12.27 -10.36 14.09
N ALA A 132 12.75 -10.07 12.89
CA ALA A 132 13.94 -10.73 12.34
C ALA A 132 15.21 -10.41 13.14
N ALA A 133 15.40 -9.16 13.57
CA ALA A 133 16.54 -8.76 14.40
C ALA A 133 16.54 -9.44 15.78
N GLN A 134 15.36 -9.63 16.38
CA GLN A 134 15.21 -10.35 17.66
C GLN A 134 15.48 -11.85 17.54
N ALA A 135 15.17 -12.45 16.38
CA ALA A 135 15.46 -13.87 16.12
C ALA A 135 16.95 -14.15 15.85
N VAL A 136 17.74 -13.11 15.54
CA VAL A 136 19.18 -13.20 15.25
C VAL A 136 20.05 -12.78 16.45
N ALA A 137 19.44 -12.23 17.51
CA ALA A 137 20.19 -11.91 18.73
C ALA A 137 20.78 -13.20 19.32
N PRO A 138 22.11 -13.31 19.47
CA PRO A 138 22.72 -14.49 20.05
C PRO A 138 22.23 -14.63 21.49
N SER A 139 21.74 -15.82 21.84
CA SER A 139 21.54 -16.20 23.24
C SER A 139 22.81 -15.83 24.02
N PRO A 140 22.70 -15.13 25.17
CA PRO A 140 23.90 -14.84 25.96
C PRO A 140 24.55 -16.17 26.31
N VAL A 141 25.76 -16.39 25.78
CA VAL A 141 26.61 -17.49 26.19
C VAL A 141 26.83 -17.28 27.69
N SER A 142 26.30 -18.19 28.49
CA SER A 142 26.46 -18.15 29.94
C SER A 142 27.94 -18.37 30.26
N LEU A 143 28.68 -17.29 30.50
CA LEU A 143 30.11 -17.31 30.85
C LEU A 143 30.39 -17.94 32.23
N THR A 144 29.36 -18.37 32.95
CA THR A 144 29.48 -18.99 34.29
C THR A 144 29.97 -20.44 34.27
N GLY A 145 30.09 -21.09 33.11
CA GLY A 145 30.57 -22.49 33.01
C GLY A 145 32.09 -22.65 32.84
N ALA A 146 32.85 -21.57 32.66
CA ALA A 146 34.25 -21.65 32.20
C ALA A 146 35.32 -21.34 33.28
N LEU A 147 34.94 -21.24 34.55
CA LEU A 147 35.87 -20.85 35.64
C LEU A 147 35.88 -21.83 36.84
N SER A 148 35.49 -23.10 36.65
CA SER A 148 35.42 -24.05 37.76
C SER A 148 36.04 -25.41 37.46
N GLU A 149 37.23 -25.46 36.88
CA GLU A 149 38.12 -26.63 37.03
C GLU A 149 39.58 -26.15 37.12
N ASP A 150 40.05 -25.98 38.35
CA ASP A 150 41.48 -25.96 38.67
C ASP A 150 41.67 -26.98 39.81
N PRO A 151 42.06 -28.23 39.53
CA PRO A 151 42.44 -29.16 40.57
C PRO A 151 43.93 -28.93 40.88
N ALA A 152 44.18 -28.23 41.99
CA ALA A 152 45.46 -28.28 42.67
C ALA A 152 45.64 -29.69 43.27
N GLU A 153 46.39 -30.57 42.60
CA GLU A 153 46.90 -31.80 43.20
C GLU A 153 48.31 -31.58 43.77
N LYS A 154 48.47 -32.09 45.00
CA LYS A 154 49.70 -32.15 45.81
C LYS A 154 50.38 -33.50 45.63
#